data_AF-A0A7C0XD10-F1
#
_entry.id   AF-A0A7C0XD10-F1
#
_cell.length_a   1.000
_cell.length_b   1.000
_cell.length_c   1.000
_cell.angle_alpha   90.00
_cell.angle_beta   90.00
_cell.angle_gamma   90.00
#
_symmetry.space_group_name_H-M   'P 1'
#
loop_
_entity.id
_entity.type
_entity.pdbx_description
1 polymer ?
#
loop_
_entity_poly.entity_id
_entity_poly.type
_entity_poly.pdbx_seq_one_letter_code
_entity_poly.pdbx_strand_id
1 'polypeptide(L)'
;MSLFLTLVLLGSWDLPNLDERLGEEILKGTTIKDSVCYEPDLGLVFKFRFYRGQPVDTTSVLPEPTYLEERWNYTVKVEFLSIFTDSLKTKSSRESGGGLIPDIEIPLEMPGGLGFLGKGGKLQIEGQQDISLGGRTSYYTDELSSEYGAPSKFPQLLMDQRLRVKLTGTVGQKIQVEVDHDSERENQLKNTVKLRYTGDEDEVIKKIEAGDITLSFPSTQYTGFPGGSRHGLFGFSTELQFGGLKLVAVASREQGETQNRTITPGTSMDTIKIYDADYIKGKFFWLGETDSITNIEV
;
A
#
# COMPACT_ATOMS: atom_id res chain seq x y z
N MET A 1 48.62 -30.38 18.32
CA MET A 1 48.80 -30.43 16.85
C MET A 1 47.69 -31.28 16.29
N SER A 2 46.60 -30.67 15.82
CA SER A 2 45.50 -31.37 15.16
C SER A 2 44.98 -30.47 14.05
N LEU A 3 45.32 -30.85 12.83
CA LEU A 3 44.69 -30.36 11.60
C LEU A 3 43.25 -30.88 11.59
N PHE A 4 42.28 -30.03 11.27
CA PHE A 4 40.99 -30.49 10.77
C PHE A 4 40.65 -29.74 9.48
N LEU A 5 40.73 -30.51 8.40
CA LEU A 5 40.22 -30.23 7.07
C LEU A 5 38.75 -30.67 7.09
N THR A 6 37.82 -29.78 6.76
CA THR A 6 36.41 -30.14 6.60
C THR A 6 35.98 -29.86 5.17
N LEU A 7 35.74 -30.93 4.43
CA LEU A 7 35.10 -30.98 3.12
C LEU A 7 33.87 -31.87 3.29
N VAL A 8 32.67 -31.41 2.89
CA VAL A 8 31.42 -32.16 2.60
C VAL A 8 30.31 -31.10 2.47
N LEU A 9 29.31 -31.14 1.58
CA LEU A 9 29.07 -31.78 0.27
C LEU A 9 27.71 -31.21 -0.19
N LEU A 10 27.62 -30.89 -1.48
CA LEU A 10 26.46 -30.53 -2.31
C LEU A 10 25.16 -30.00 -1.66
N GLY A 11 24.96 -28.70 -1.89
CA GLY A 11 23.69 -27.98 -1.83
C GLY A 11 23.94 -26.52 -2.13
N SER A 12 24.62 -26.22 -3.25
CA SER A 12 25.04 -24.85 -3.60
C SER A 12 23.84 -24.01 -4.00
N TRP A 13 23.16 -23.44 -3.00
CA TRP A 13 22.54 -22.12 -3.14
C TRP A 13 23.71 -21.16 -3.00
N ASP A 14 24.35 -20.88 -4.14
CA ASP A 14 25.47 -19.97 -4.26
C ASP A 14 24.94 -18.56 -3.95
N LEU A 15 24.85 -18.23 -2.66
CA LEU A 15 24.55 -16.88 -2.21
C LEU A 15 25.74 -16.03 -2.68
N PRO A 16 25.55 -15.10 -3.64
CA PRO A 16 26.64 -14.27 -4.09
C PRO A 16 27.20 -13.52 -2.89
N ASN A 17 28.51 -13.58 -2.68
CA ASN A 17 29.23 -12.93 -1.58
C ASN A 17 29.26 -11.39 -1.77
N LEU A 18 28.09 -10.77 -1.85
CA LEU A 18 27.87 -9.34 -2.07
C LEU A 18 28.30 -8.48 -0.88
N ASP A 19 28.50 -9.09 0.31
CA ASP A 19 28.99 -8.39 1.50
C ASP A 19 30.46 -7.95 1.36
N GLU A 20 31.30 -8.74 0.69
CA GLU A 20 32.65 -8.32 0.34
C GLU A 20 32.64 -7.15 -0.66
N ARG A 21 31.71 -7.14 -1.62
CA ARG A 21 31.64 -6.11 -2.67
C ARG A 21 31.03 -4.78 -2.20
N LEU A 22 30.00 -4.81 -1.35
CA LEU A 22 29.38 -3.59 -0.80
C LEU A 22 30.14 -3.01 0.38
N GLY A 23 30.78 -3.86 1.20
CA GLY A 23 31.75 -3.43 2.21
C GLY A 23 32.91 -2.67 1.56
N GLU A 24 33.42 -3.14 0.41
CA GLU A 24 34.47 -2.43 -0.33
C GLU A 24 34.02 -1.12 -0.99
N GLU A 25 32.75 -0.96 -1.39
CA GLU A 25 32.28 0.28 -2.04
C GLU A 25 31.87 1.39 -1.08
N ILE A 26 31.26 1.09 0.07
CA ILE A 26 30.86 2.10 1.06
C ILE A 26 32.04 2.52 1.96
N LEU A 27 33.01 1.63 2.17
CA LEU A 27 34.17 1.84 3.05
C LEU A 27 35.46 2.18 2.28
N LYS A 28 35.34 2.60 1.00
CA LYS A 28 36.46 3.16 0.21
C LYS A 28 37.03 4.40 0.93
N GLY A 29 37.98 4.17 1.83
CA GLY A 29 38.68 5.18 2.61
C GLY A 29 38.55 5.08 4.14
N THR A 30 37.72 4.19 4.69
CA THR A 30 37.59 4.02 6.15
C THR A 30 38.24 2.71 6.60
N THR A 31 38.90 2.71 7.76
CA THR A 31 39.64 1.54 8.28
C THR A 31 38.76 0.58 9.09
N ILE A 32 37.43 0.73 8.98
CA ILE A 32 36.42 -0.07 9.66
C ILE A 32 35.97 -1.17 8.69
N LYS A 33 35.87 -2.42 9.14
CA LYS A 33 35.32 -3.54 8.38
C LYS A 33 34.32 -4.30 9.25
N ASP A 34 33.17 -4.67 8.71
CA ASP A 34 32.21 -5.53 9.41
C ASP A 34 32.40 -6.98 8.93
N SER A 35 32.22 -7.97 9.81
CA SER A 35 32.26 -9.40 9.47
C SER A 35 31.20 -10.18 10.22
N VAL A 36 30.81 -11.33 9.67
CA VAL A 36 29.77 -12.19 10.23
C VAL A 36 30.33 -13.59 10.46
N CYS A 37 30.10 -14.15 11.66
CA CYS A 37 30.41 -15.53 12.00
C CYS A 37 29.13 -16.27 12.36
N TYR A 38 28.94 -17.47 11.82
CA TYR A 38 27.84 -18.35 12.15
C TYR A 38 28.34 -19.48 13.05
N GLU A 39 27.62 -19.73 14.15
CA GLU A 39 27.88 -20.84 15.07
C GLU A 39 26.75 -21.89 14.92
N PRO A 40 27.02 -23.02 14.22
CA PRO A 40 25.98 -23.98 13.86
C PRO A 40 25.32 -24.67 15.06
N ASP A 41 26.10 -24.98 16.09
CA ASP A 41 25.63 -25.73 17.25
C ASP A 41 24.65 -24.92 18.12
N LEU A 42 24.73 -23.59 18.04
CA LEU A 42 23.89 -22.67 18.81
C LEU A 42 22.82 -21.99 17.94
N GLY A 43 22.89 -22.11 16.60
CA GLY A 43 22.01 -21.40 15.68
C GLY A 43 22.11 -19.88 15.81
N LEU A 44 23.31 -19.38 16.16
CA LEU A 44 23.57 -17.97 16.43
C LEU A 44 24.48 -17.37 15.36
N VAL A 45 24.20 -16.12 15.02
CA VAL A 45 25.01 -15.30 14.14
C VAL A 45 25.60 -14.14 14.93
N PHE A 46 26.92 -14.02 14.89
CA PHE A 46 27.70 -12.97 15.54
C PHE A 46 28.14 -11.96 14.49
N LYS A 47 27.75 -10.69 14.67
CA LYS A 47 28.26 -9.56 13.87
C LYS A 47 29.41 -8.90 14.61
N PHE A 48 30.58 -8.84 13.97
CA PHE A 48 31.78 -8.21 14.51
C PHE A 48 32.15 -6.98 13.71
N ARG A 49 32.64 -5.95 14.40
CA ARG A 49 33.24 -4.78 13.79
C ARG A 49 34.74 -4.76 14.06
N PHE A 50 35.53 -4.62 13.00
CA PHE A 50 36.97 -4.51 13.05
C PHE A 50 37.40 -3.08 12.72
N TYR A 51 38.44 -2.60 13.40
CA TYR A 51 39.16 -1.37 13.05
C TYR A 51 40.64 -1.71 12.94
N ARG A 52 41.26 -1.43 11.79
CA ARG A 52 42.68 -1.76 11.53
C ARG A 52 43.03 -3.24 11.78
N GLY A 53 42.08 -4.14 11.52
CA GLY A 53 42.26 -5.59 11.71
C GLY A 53 42.16 -6.05 13.18
N GLN A 54 41.83 -5.16 14.12
CA GLN A 54 41.52 -5.51 15.50
C GLN A 54 40.00 -5.53 15.71
N PRO A 55 39.42 -6.56 16.34
CA PRO A 55 38.01 -6.56 16.70
C PRO A 55 37.75 -5.46 17.73
N VAL A 56 36.83 -4.56 17.42
CA VAL A 56 36.43 -3.43 18.29
C VAL A 56 35.24 -3.80 19.15
N ASP A 57 34.28 -4.52 18.57
CA ASP A 57 33.05 -4.88 19.27
C ASP A 57 32.30 -6.04 18.61
N THR A 58 31.54 -6.79 19.42
CA THR A 58 30.48 -7.69 18.95
C THR A 58 29.20 -6.87 18.85
N THR A 59 28.94 -6.29 17.67
CA THR A 59 27.86 -5.31 17.48
C THR A 59 26.47 -5.91 17.72
N SER A 60 26.28 -7.21 17.47
CA SER A 60 25.03 -7.91 17.77
C SER A 60 25.19 -9.43 17.72
N VAL A 61 24.41 -10.14 18.53
CA VAL A 61 24.21 -11.60 18.43
C VAL A 61 22.74 -11.84 18.12
N LEU A 62 22.47 -12.56 17.04
CA LEU A 62 21.11 -12.79 16.54
C LEU A 62 20.88 -14.29 16.34
N PRO A 63 19.67 -14.81 16.60
CA PRO A 63 19.26 -16.10 16.07
C PRO A 63 19.40 -16.12 14.55
N GLU A 64 19.84 -17.25 13.99
CA GLU A 64 19.99 -17.45 12.55
C GLU A 64 18.73 -17.04 11.75
N PRO A 65 17.50 -17.45 12.13
CA PRO A 65 16.31 -17.07 11.37
C PRO A 65 16.13 -15.55 11.28
N THR A 66 16.38 -14.84 12.38
CA THR A 66 16.30 -13.37 12.44
C THR A 66 17.37 -12.72 11.56
N TYR A 67 18.60 -13.24 11.59
CA TYR A 67 19.68 -12.74 10.73
C TYR A 67 19.38 -12.93 9.25
N LEU A 68 18.87 -14.11 8.85
CA LEU A 68 18.51 -14.40 7.47
C LEU A 68 17.38 -13.49 6.98
N GLU A 69 16.38 -13.24 7.82
CA GLU A 69 15.28 -12.31 7.51
C GLU A 69 15.78 -10.86 7.36
N GLU A 70 16.61 -10.37 8.30
CA GLU A 70 17.24 -9.05 8.19
C GLU A 70 18.06 -8.93 6.90
N ARG A 71 18.86 -9.96 6.60
CA ARG A 71 19.73 -9.97 5.43
C ARG A 71 18.93 -10.00 4.14
N TRP A 72 17.87 -10.79 4.09
CA TRP A 72 16.95 -10.83 2.97
C TRP A 72 16.33 -9.45 2.70
N ASN A 73 15.73 -8.85 3.74
CA ASN A 73 15.09 -7.54 3.64
C ASN A 73 16.08 -6.45 3.21
N TYR A 74 17.30 -6.48 3.75
CA TYR A 74 18.36 -5.56 3.35
C TYR A 74 18.78 -5.75 1.89
N THR A 75 19.04 -6.98 1.48
CA THR A 75 19.49 -7.31 0.12
C THR A 75 18.45 -6.93 -0.92
N VAL A 76 17.19 -7.36 -0.72
CA VAL A 76 16.08 -7.00 -1.61
C VAL A 76 15.93 -5.49 -1.72
N LYS A 77 16.01 -4.76 -0.60
CA LYS A 77 15.90 -3.29 -0.59
C LYS A 77 17.03 -2.64 -1.39
N VAL A 78 18.28 -2.99 -1.11
CA VAL A 78 19.46 -2.36 -1.75
C VAL A 78 19.48 -2.66 -3.24
N GLU A 79 19.29 -3.93 -3.63
CA GLU A 79 19.30 -4.31 -5.04
C GLU A 79 18.13 -3.66 -5.80
N PHE A 80 16.91 -3.69 -5.25
CA PHE A 80 15.76 -3.03 -5.87
C PHE A 80 15.95 -1.50 -5.99
N LEU A 81 16.50 -0.84 -4.96
CA LEU A 81 16.78 0.60 -5.01
C LEU A 81 17.82 0.93 -6.08
N SER A 82 18.89 0.15 -6.21
CA SER A 82 19.93 0.39 -7.22
C SER A 82 19.34 0.36 -8.63
N ILE A 83 18.59 -0.70 -8.93
CA ILE A 83 17.82 -0.91 -10.14
C ILE A 83 16.89 0.27 -10.44
N PHE A 84 16.08 0.65 -9.44
CA PHE A 84 15.11 1.71 -9.58
C PHE A 84 15.79 3.05 -9.89
N THR A 85 16.86 3.37 -9.14
CA THR A 85 17.62 4.61 -9.38
C THR A 85 18.28 4.63 -10.75
N ASP A 86 18.75 3.49 -11.25
CA ASP A 86 19.35 3.42 -12.58
C ASP A 86 18.29 3.55 -13.66
N SER A 87 17.13 2.89 -13.54
CA SER A 87 15.98 3.07 -14.46
C SER A 87 15.53 4.53 -14.56
N LEU A 88 15.55 5.29 -13.46
CA LEU A 88 15.21 6.72 -13.46
C LEU A 88 16.26 7.57 -14.19
N LYS A 89 17.56 7.27 -14.01
CA LYS A 89 18.65 8.01 -14.68
C LYS A 89 18.58 7.84 -16.21
N THR A 90 18.34 6.63 -16.71
CA THR A 90 18.32 6.33 -18.15
C THR A 90 17.20 7.07 -18.89
N LYS A 91 16.06 7.35 -18.24
CA LYS A 91 14.93 8.10 -18.83
C LYS A 91 15.06 9.61 -18.72
N SER A 92 15.68 10.15 -17.66
CA SER A 92 15.96 11.59 -17.56
C SER A 92 16.83 12.13 -18.72
N SER A 93 17.57 11.25 -19.41
CA SER A 93 18.44 11.60 -20.52
C SER A 93 17.76 11.55 -21.90
N ARG A 94 16.51 11.07 -22.02
CA ARG A 94 15.89 10.77 -23.33
C ARG A 94 14.64 11.58 -23.72
N GLU A 95 14.02 12.35 -22.81
CA GLU A 95 12.90 13.25 -23.18
C GLU A 95 12.81 14.45 -22.22
N SER A 96 13.42 15.58 -22.59
CA SER A 96 13.03 16.89 -22.08
C SER A 96 11.82 17.37 -22.87
N GLY A 97 10.64 16.83 -22.56
CA GLY A 97 9.43 17.11 -23.33
C GLY A 97 8.15 16.55 -22.76
N GLY A 98 7.85 16.78 -21.47
CA GLY A 98 6.50 16.62 -20.93
C GLY A 98 6.41 15.82 -19.63
N GLY A 99 5.95 16.49 -18.56
CA GLY A 99 5.52 15.87 -17.31
C GLY A 99 6.66 15.54 -16.32
N LEU A 100 6.41 15.80 -15.03
CA LEU A 100 7.36 15.57 -13.92
C LEU A 100 7.44 14.08 -13.49
N ILE A 101 6.78 13.16 -14.19
CA ILE A 101 6.70 11.75 -13.80
C ILE A 101 7.06 10.86 -15.01
N PRO A 102 8.25 10.21 -15.00
CA PRO A 102 8.63 9.28 -16.06
C PRO A 102 8.00 7.90 -15.85
N ASP A 103 7.65 7.21 -16.95
CA ASP A 103 7.31 5.78 -16.94
C ASP A 103 8.47 4.96 -16.33
N ILE A 104 8.20 4.02 -15.42
CA ILE A 104 9.25 3.24 -14.75
C ILE A 104 9.33 1.85 -15.37
N GLU A 105 10.45 1.55 -16.02
CA GLU A 105 10.73 0.19 -16.51
C GLU A 105 11.51 -0.58 -15.46
N ILE A 106 10.97 -1.73 -15.07
CA ILE A 106 11.58 -2.65 -14.11
C ILE A 106 12.50 -3.57 -14.92
N PRO A 107 13.73 -3.83 -14.46
CA PRO A 107 14.73 -4.52 -15.25
C PRO A 107 14.31 -5.95 -15.58
N LEU A 108 14.92 -6.46 -16.64
CA LEU A 108 14.68 -7.79 -17.17
C LEU A 108 14.96 -8.90 -16.15
N GLU A 109 15.85 -8.69 -15.17
CA GLU A 109 16.13 -9.68 -14.14
C GLU A 109 15.86 -9.09 -12.76
N MET A 110 14.96 -9.73 -12.03
CA MET A 110 14.67 -9.36 -10.66
C MET A 110 15.88 -9.69 -9.77
N PRO A 111 16.17 -8.85 -8.76
CA PRO A 111 17.26 -9.06 -7.81
C PRO A 111 17.15 -10.40 -7.07
N GLY A 112 18.25 -10.86 -6.47
CA GLY A 112 18.50 -12.25 -6.03
C GLY A 112 17.51 -12.86 -5.02
N GLY A 113 16.53 -12.08 -4.55
CA GLY A 113 15.40 -12.55 -3.76
C GLY A 113 14.01 -12.43 -4.41
N LEU A 114 13.88 -11.71 -5.51
CA LEU A 114 12.62 -11.48 -6.20
C LEU A 114 12.49 -12.28 -7.50
N GLY A 115 13.43 -13.19 -7.78
CA GLY A 115 13.40 -14.02 -9.00
C GLY A 115 12.11 -14.84 -9.16
N PHE A 116 11.44 -15.19 -8.06
CA PHE A 116 10.15 -15.89 -8.10
C PHE A 116 9.04 -15.06 -8.77
N LEU A 117 9.16 -13.74 -8.81
CA LEU A 117 8.23 -12.83 -9.51
C LEU A 117 8.39 -12.90 -11.04
N GLY A 118 9.44 -13.56 -11.53
CA GLY A 118 9.79 -13.66 -12.93
C GLY A 118 10.69 -12.53 -13.41
N LYS A 119 10.77 -12.38 -14.72
CA LYS A 119 11.64 -11.43 -15.41
C LYS A 119 10.88 -10.20 -15.90
N GLY A 120 11.46 -9.02 -15.76
CA GLY A 120 10.92 -7.78 -16.30
C GLY A 120 9.84 -7.12 -15.44
N GLY A 121 9.07 -6.24 -16.07
CA GLY A 121 7.97 -5.52 -15.46
C GLY A 121 7.87 -4.11 -16.06
N LYS A 122 6.65 -3.63 -16.22
CA LYS A 122 6.40 -2.28 -16.73
C LYS A 122 5.44 -1.59 -15.80
N LEU A 123 5.85 -0.45 -15.27
CA LEU A 123 5.02 0.38 -14.42
C LEU A 123 4.81 1.73 -15.08
N GLN A 124 3.57 2.00 -15.49
CA GLN A 124 3.18 3.29 -16.01
C GLN A 124 2.61 4.10 -14.86
N ILE A 125 3.16 5.29 -14.65
CA ILE A 125 2.76 6.18 -13.57
C ILE A 125 2.44 7.53 -14.21
N GLU A 126 1.19 7.91 -14.12
CA GLU A 126 0.68 9.20 -14.56
C GLU A 126 0.18 9.94 -13.32
N GLY A 127 0.53 11.21 -13.16
CA GLY A 127 0.06 11.94 -12.00
C GLY A 127 0.54 13.37 -11.91
N GLN A 128 -0.07 14.07 -10.96
CA GLN A 128 0.28 15.42 -10.56
C GLN A 128 0.26 15.48 -9.03
N GLN A 129 1.27 16.14 -8.47
CA GLN A 129 1.33 16.45 -7.06
C GLN A 129 1.58 17.95 -6.90
N ASP A 130 0.65 18.63 -6.26
CA ASP A 130 0.76 20.05 -5.90
C ASP A 130 1.00 20.14 -4.39
N ILE A 131 2.10 20.76 -3.98
CA ILE A 131 2.44 21.00 -2.58
C ILE A 131 2.57 22.51 -2.38
N SER A 132 1.73 23.08 -1.52
CA SER A 132 1.77 24.49 -1.14
C SER A 132 2.17 24.62 0.32
N LEU A 133 3.26 25.34 0.57
CA LEU A 133 3.76 25.65 1.91
C LEU A 133 3.55 27.14 2.18
N GLY A 134 2.84 27.46 3.25
CA GLY A 134 2.56 28.82 3.71
C GLY A 134 2.84 28.97 5.20
N GLY A 135 2.95 30.22 5.66
CA GLY A 135 3.14 30.54 7.07
C GLY A 135 2.23 31.69 7.48
N ARG A 136 1.50 31.53 8.59
CA ARG A 136 0.68 32.60 9.16
C ARG A 136 1.18 32.97 10.56
N THR A 137 1.53 34.24 10.76
CA THR A 137 1.76 34.81 12.08
C THR A 137 0.63 35.78 12.42
N SER A 138 0.12 35.73 13.64
CA SER A 138 -0.91 36.64 14.14
C SER A 138 -0.44 37.29 15.42
N TYR A 139 -0.43 38.63 15.45
CA TYR A 139 -0.17 39.41 16.66
C TYR A 139 -1.43 40.19 17.03
N TYR A 140 -1.71 40.25 18.33
CA TYR A 140 -2.78 41.09 18.90
C TYR A 140 -2.14 42.39 19.39
N THR A 141 -2.80 43.53 19.14
CA THR A 141 -2.30 44.87 19.52
C THR A 141 -2.91 45.41 20.82
N ASP A 142 -3.78 44.64 21.47
CA ASP A 142 -4.55 45.08 22.63
C ASP A 142 -3.95 44.53 23.93
N GLU A 143 -3.70 45.41 24.91
CA GLU A 143 -3.02 45.12 26.19
C GLU A 143 -4.00 44.63 27.29
N LEU A 144 -5.01 43.86 26.93
CA LEU A 144 -5.76 43.12 27.95
C LEU A 144 -4.92 41.90 28.36
N SER A 145 -4.23 42.05 29.49
CA SER A 145 -3.40 41.06 30.17
C SER A 145 -4.00 39.66 30.09
N SER A 146 -3.58 38.85 29.13
CA SER A 146 -3.93 37.44 29.09
C SER A 146 -2.99 36.70 30.03
N GLU A 147 -3.56 36.03 31.03
CA GLU A 147 -2.86 35.18 32.01
C GLU A 147 -2.14 33.96 31.36
N TYR A 148 -2.32 33.75 30.04
CA TYR A 148 -1.90 32.57 29.29
C TYR A 148 -0.61 32.72 28.46
N GLY A 149 0.11 33.84 28.60
CA GLY A 149 1.46 34.01 28.03
C GLY A 149 1.51 34.70 26.65
N ALA A 150 2.70 35.17 26.28
CA ALA A 150 2.94 35.95 25.07
C ALA A 150 2.65 35.12 23.80
N PRO A 151 2.02 35.71 22.76
CA PRO A 151 1.78 35.02 21.50
C PRO A 151 3.11 34.60 20.86
N SER A 152 3.18 33.34 20.41
CA SER A 152 4.37 32.81 19.74
C SER A 152 4.67 33.59 18.47
N LYS A 153 5.91 34.08 18.34
CA LYS A 153 6.41 34.74 17.13
C LYS A 153 6.74 33.76 16.00
N PHE A 154 6.66 32.45 16.26
CA PHE A 154 6.87 31.43 15.24
C PHE A 154 5.64 31.33 14.33
N PRO A 155 5.79 31.38 13.00
CA PRO A 155 4.65 31.27 12.09
C PRO A 155 4.01 29.89 12.18
N GLN A 156 2.68 29.83 12.17
CA GLN A 156 1.95 28.59 11.96
C GLN A 156 2.19 28.15 10.52
N LEU A 157 2.87 27.01 10.37
CA LEU A 157 3.13 26.42 9.06
C LEU A 157 1.85 25.76 8.54
N LEU A 158 1.43 26.14 7.34
CA LEU A 158 0.30 25.57 6.62
C LEU A 158 0.85 24.81 5.43
N MET A 159 0.54 23.52 5.34
CA MET A 159 0.87 22.69 4.18
C MET A 159 -0.45 22.22 3.55
N ASP A 160 -0.66 22.56 2.29
CA ASP A 160 -1.74 22.00 1.45
C ASP A 160 -1.10 21.07 0.41
N GLN A 161 -1.63 19.85 0.29
CA GLN A 161 -1.12 18.84 -0.61
C GLN A 161 -2.27 18.23 -1.41
N ARG A 162 -2.16 18.30 -2.73
CA ARG A 162 -3.11 17.70 -3.68
C ARG A 162 -2.37 16.68 -4.51
N LEU A 163 -2.89 15.45 -4.51
CA LEU A 163 -2.28 14.32 -5.18
C LEU A 163 -3.29 13.66 -6.10
N ARG A 164 -2.94 13.54 -7.37
CA ARG A 164 -3.67 12.78 -8.38
C ARG A 164 -2.71 11.82 -9.04
N VAL A 165 -2.93 10.53 -8.85
CA VAL A 165 -2.04 9.48 -9.35
C VAL A 165 -2.87 8.36 -9.95
N LYS A 166 -2.49 7.97 -11.16
CA LYS A 166 -2.91 6.76 -11.83
C LYS A 166 -1.68 5.93 -12.12
N LEU A 167 -1.63 4.74 -11.55
CA LEU A 167 -0.54 3.81 -11.73
C LEU A 167 -1.10 2.48 -12.21
N THR A 168 -0.54 1.96 -13.29
CA THR A 168 -0.92 0.67 -13.84
C THR A 168 0.30 -0.06 -14.34
N GLY A 169 0.43 -1.33 -14.02
CA GLY A 169 1.57 -2.09 -14.49
C GLY A 169 1.70 -3.48 -13.91
N THR A 170 2.80 -4.12 -14.29
CA THR A 170 3.21 -5.41 -13.77
C THR A 170 4.62 -5.33 -13.19
N VAL A 171 4.82 -6.04 -12.09
CA VAL A 171 6.13 -6.26 -11.48
C VAL A 171 6.46 -7.73 -11.72
N GLY A 172 7.44 -7.99 -12.59
CA GLY A 172 7.66 -9.33 -13.11
C GLY A 172 6.50 -9.78 -13.99
N GLN A 173 6.18 -11.05 -13.87
CA GLN A 173 5.07 -11.71 -14.57
C GLN A 173 3.90 -11.99 -13.62
N LYS A 174 4.14 -11.97 -12.31
CA LYS A 174 3.19 -12.45 -11.30
C LYS A 174 2.44 -11.37 -10.56
N ILE A 175 2.99 -10.16 -10.46
CA ILE A 175 2.35 -9.06 -9.73
C ILE A 175 1.76 -8.06 -10.71
N GLN A 176 0.48 -7.74 -10.52
CA GLN A 176 -0.23 -6.68 -11.20
C GLN A 176 -0.63 -5.60 -10.20
N VAL A 177 -0.40 -4.34 -10.57
CA VAL A 177 -0.70 -3.18 -9.74
C VAL A 177 -1.59 -2.22 -10.54
N GLU A 178 -2.68 -1.78 -9.92
CA GLU A 178 -3.59 -0.77 -10.44
C GLU A 178 -3.97 0.17 -9.29
N VAL A 179 -3.62 1.45 -9.41
CA VAL A 179 -3.94 2.48 -8.42
C VAL A 179 -4.55 3.65 -9.17
N ASP A 180 -5.70 4.11 -8.71
CA ASP A 180 -6.36 5.33 -9.17
C ASP A 180 -6.77 6.12 -7.94
N HIS A 181 -5.97 7.14 -7.61
CA HIS A 181 -6.12 7.94 -6.41
C HIS A 181 -6.17 9.43 -6.75
N ASP A 182 -7.17 10.11 -6.21
CA ASP A 182 -7.29 11.57 -6.25
C ASP A 182 -7.73 12.07 -4.87
N SER A 183 -6.88 12.91 -4.26
CA SER A 183 -7.11 13.48 -2.93
C SER A 183 -8.28 14.46 -2.89
N GLU A 184 -8.64 15.06 -4.03
CA GLU A 184 -9.75 16.01 -4.17
C GLU A 184 -11.02 15.33 -4.72
N ARG A 185 -11.04 14.00 -4.83
CA ARG A 185 -12.20 13.26 -5.35
C ARG A 185 -13.40 13.41 -4.41
N GLU A 186 -14.50 13.94 -4.96
CA GLU A 186 -15.76 14.14 -4.21
C GLU A 186 -16.28 12.84 -3.59
N ASN A 187 -16.28 11.75 -4.36
CA ASN A 187 -16.60 10.43 -3.84
C ASN A 187 -15.33 9.62 -3.58
N GLN A 188 -14.89 9.59 -2.33
CA GLN A 188 -13.69 8.86 -1.90
C GLN A 188 -13.79 7.34 -2.15
N LEU A 189 -14.98 6.75 -2.25
CA LEU A 189 -15.17 5.33 -2.58
C LEU A 189 -14.74 4.98 -4.01
N LYS A 190 -14.55 5.98 -4.87
CA LYS A 190 -14.03 5.78 -6.22
C LYS A 190 -12.50 5.73 -6.28
N ASN A 191 -11.80 6.03 -5.19
CA ASN A 191 -10.35 5.84 -5.13
C ASN A 191 -10.08 4.34 -5.01
N THR A 192 -9.32 3.78 -5.96
CA THR A 192 -9.06 2.34 -6.02
C THR A 192 -7.58 2.03 -5.91
N VAL A 193 -7.28 0.94 -5.22
CA VAL A 193 -5.95 0.36 -5.06
C VAL A 193 -6.11 -1.13 -5.21
N LYS A 194 -5.56 -1.73 -6.25
CA LYS A 194 -5.59 -3.18 -6.49
C LYS A 194 -4.18 -3.69 -6.68
N LEU A 195 -3.81 -4.63 -5.82
CA LEU A 195 -2.59 -5.41 -5.95
C LEU A 195 -3.00 -6.87 -6.11
N ARG A 196 -2.48 -7.54 -7.15
CA ARG A 196 -2.77 -8.95 -7.43
C ARG A 196 -1.46 -9.70 -7.68
N TYR A 197 -1.23 -10.77 -6.92
CA TYR A 197 -0.26 -11.81 -7.23
C TYR A 197 -0.97 -13.01 -7.85
N THR A 198 -0.42 -13.56 -8.92
CA THR A 198 -0.86 -14.81 -9.55
C THR A 198 0.30 -15.79 -9.55
N GLY A 199 0.12 -16.92 -8.85
CA GLY A 199 1.12 -17.99 -8.81
C GLY A 199 0.95 -18.96 -9.99
N ASP A 200 2.00 -19.74 -10.23
CA ASP A 200 2.02 -20.73 -11.31
C ASP A 200 1.19 -21.98 -10.96
N GLU A 201 1.02 -22.89 -11.93
CA GLU A 201 0.23 -24.13 -11.78
C GLU A 201 0.77 -25.05 -10.68
N ASP A 202 2.09 -25.04 -10.42
CA ASP A 202 2.74 -25.89 -9.42
C ASP A 202 2.85 -25.21 -8.04
N GLU A 203 2.51 -23.92 -7.94
CA GLU A 203 2.63 -23.18 -6.67
C GLU A 203 1.46 -23.45 -5.73
N VAL A 204 1.74 -23.55 -4.43
CA VAL A 204 0.70 -23.65 -3.40
C VAL A 204 -0.13 -22.37 -3.33
N ILE A 205 0.51 -21.21 -3.45
CA ILE A 205 -0.16 -19.91 -3.44
C ILE A 205 -0.66 -19.65 -4.86
N LYS A 206 -1.98 -19.68 -5.06
CA LYS A 206 -2.58 -19.43 -6.37
C LYS A 206 -2.82 -17.97 -6.63
N LYS A 207 -3.31 -17.25 -5.62
CA LYS A 207 -3.68 -15.84 -5.78
C LYS A 207 -3.55 -15.11 -4.46
N ILE A 208 -2.99 -13.90 -4.51
CA ILE A 208 -3.06 -12.94 -3.40
C ILE A 208 -3.63 -11.65 -3.96
N GLU A 209 -4.65 -11.09 -3.32
CA GLU A 209 -5.22 -9.79 -3.68
C GLU A 209 -5.19 -8.86 -2.46
N ALA A 210 -4.84 -7.60 -2.65
CA ALA A 210 -4.86 -6.58 -1.60
C ALA A 210 -5.40 -5.24 -2.13
N GLY A 211 -6.02 -4.49 -1.22
CA GLY A 211 -6.76 -3.27 -1.53
C GLY A 211 -8.21 -3.60 -1.92
N ASP A 212 -8.70 -3.08 -3.04
CA ASP A 212 -10.01 -3.40 -3.59
C ASP A 212 -10.07 -4.85 -4.08
N ILE A 213 -10.80 -5.68 -3.36
CA ILE A 213 -10.98 -7.10 -3.68
C ILE A 213 -12.42 -7.38 -4.11
N THR A 214 -12.57 -8.38 -4.96
CA THR A 214 -13.88 -8.93 -5.36
C THR A 214 -13.93 -10.39 -4.96
N LEU A 215 -14.96 -10.77 -4.21
CA LEU A 215 -15.15 -12.15 -3.78
C LEU A 215 -16.25 -12.77 -4.62
N SER A 216 -15.97 -13.91 -5.25
CA SER A 216 -16.97 -14.71 -5.93
C SER A 216 -16.93 -16.12 -5.38
N PHE A 217 -18.04 -16.54 -4.78
CA PHE A 217 -18.18 -17.90 -4.26
C PHE A 217 -19.14 -18.69 -5.16
N PRO A 218 -18.82 -19.96 -5.48
CA PRO A 218 -19.75 -20.81 -6.19
C PRO A 218 -21.01 -21.00 -5.33
N SER A 219 -22.17 -20.95 -6.00
CA SER A 219 -23.46 -21.20 -5.36
C SER A 219 -23.52 -22.67 -4.94
N THR A 220 -23.43 -22.95 -3.64
CA THR A 220 -23.62 -24.30 -3.11
C THR A 220 -24.72 -24.32 -2.05
N GLN A 221 -25.41 -25.44 -1.92
CA GLN A 221 -26.44 -25.64 -0.89
C GLN A 221 -25.88 -25.70 0.55
N TYR A 222 -24.56 -25.76 0.71
CA TYR A 222 -23.87 -25.94 2.00
C TYR A 222 -23.23 -24.65 2.52
N THR A 223 -23.40 -23.51 1.84
CA THR A 223 -22.86 -22.22 2.28
C THR A 223 -23.94 -21.39 2.96
N GLY A 224 -23.69 -20.95 4.20
CA GLY A 224 -24.53 -19.94 4.90
C GLY A 224 -24.44 -18.53 4.30
N PHE A 225 -23.66 -18.36 3.23
CA PHE A 225 -23.58 -17.14 2.43
C PHE A 225 -24.41 -17.32 1.17
N PRO A 226 -25.28 -16.37 0.81
CA PRO A 226 -25.92 -16.39 -0.50
C PRO A 226 -24.81 -16.38 -1.55
N GLY A 227 -24.80 -17.40 -2.41
CA GLY A 227 -23.88 -17.46 -3.54
C GLY A 227 -23.96 -16.17 -4.36
N GLY A 228 -22.84 -15.74 -4.92
CA GLY A 228 -22.75 -14.49 -5.67
C GLY A 228 -21.42 -13.78 -5.53
N SER A 229 -21.29 -12.66 -6.25
CA SER A 229 -20.10 -11.81 -6.26
C SER A 229 -20.31 -10.60 -5.36
N ARG A 230 -19.45 -10.43 -4.36
CA ARG A 230 -19.38 -9.25 -3.48
C ARG A 230 -18.31 -8.31 -3.99
N HIS A 231 -18.68 -7.05 -4.17
CA HIS A 231 -17.83 -5.98 -4.70
C HIS A 231 -17.70 -4.88 -3.63
N GLY A 232 -16.78 -3.93 -3.83
CA GLY A 232 -16.60 -2.81 -2.91
C GLY A 232 -16.00 -3.21 -1.56
N LEU A 233 -15.14 -4.23 -1.55
CA LEU A 233 -14.45 -4.66 -0.34
C LEU A 233 -13.02 -4.15 -0.38
N PHE A 234 -12.56 -3.52 0.69
CA PHE A 234 -11.15 -3.18 0.87
C PHE A 234 -10.52 -4.09 1.90
N GLY A 235 -9.49 -4.83 1.51
CA GLY A 235 -8.86 -5.80 2.38
C GLY A 235 -7.79 -6.63 1.70
N PHE A 236 -7.65 -7.85 2.19
CA PHE A 236 -6.68 -8.83 1.77
C PHE A 236 -7.39 -10.17 1.53
N SER A 237 -7.02 -10.84 0.46
CA SER A 237 -7.52 -12.16 0.09
C SER A 237 -6.35 -13.03 -0.35
N THR A 238 -6.33 -14.29 0.08
CA THR A 238 -5.35 -15.29 -0.34
C THR A 238 -6.03 -16.59 -0.69
N GLU A 239 -5.60 -17.19 -1.79
CA GLU A 239 -6.05 -18.48 -2.29
C GLU A 239 -4.87 -19.44 -2.33
N LEU A 240 -5.00 -20.53 -1.58
CA LEU A 240 -4.03 -21.61 -1.49
C LEU A 240 -4.65 -22.88 -2.06
N GLN A 241 -3.85 -23.66 -2.80
CA GLN A 241 -4.26 -24.96 -3.34
C GLN A 241 -3.24 -26.04 -2.97
N PHE A 242 -3.72 -27.06 -2.26
CA PHE A 242 -2.95 -28.25 -1.87
C PHE A 242 -3.56 -29.47 -2.57
N GLY A 243 -3.05 -29.78 -3.76
CA GLY A 243 -3.64 -30.83 -4.61
C GLY A 243 -5.11 -30.52 -4.95
N GLY A 244 -6.03 -31.32 -4.41
CA GLY A 244 -7.48 -31.12 -4.58
C GLY A 244 -8.14 -30.19 -3.54
N LEU A 245 -7.42 -29.76 -2.50
CA LEU A 245 -7.94 -28.87 -1.47
C LEU A 245 -7.69 -27.41 -1.85
N LYS A 246 -8.76 -26.61 -1.96
CA LYS A 246 -8.69 -25.15 -2.17
C LYS A 246 -9.10 -24.42 -0.89
N LEU A 247 -8.19 -23.62 -0.35
CA LEU A 247 -8.42 -22.77 0.82
C LEU A 247 -8.41 -21.31 0.38
N VAL A 248 -9.48 -20.59 0.67
CA VAL A 248 -9.60 -19.15 0.42
C VAL A 248 -9.77 -18.46 1.77
N ALA A 249 -8.86 -17.55 2.10
CA ALA A 249 -8.91 -16.75 3.32
C ALA A 249 -9.04 -15.27 2.96
N VAL A 250 -9.96 -14.57 3.60
CA VAL A 250 -10.27 -13.17 3.30
C VAL A 250 -10.43 -12.38 4.59
N ALA A 251 -9.76 -11.23 4.66
CA ALA A 251 -9.94 -10.22 5.69
C ALA A 251 -10.25 -8.89 5.01
N SER A 252 -11.48 -8.38 5.14
CA SER A 252 -11.89 -7.17 4.43
C SER A 252 -12.93 -6.34 5.18
N ARG A 253 -13.00 -5.06 4.81
CA ARG A 253 -14.03 -4.11 5.23
C ARG A 253 -14.79 -3.62 4.01
N GLU A 254 -16.11 -3.61 4.09
CA GLU A 254 -16.97 -3.04 3.05
C GLU A 254 -16.76 -1.52 2.97
N GLN A 255 -16.49 -1.03 1.75
CA GLN A 255 -16.40 0.38 1.43
C GLN A 255 -17.75 0.82 0.87
N GLY A 256 -18.62 1.36 1.72
CA GLY A 256 -19.82 2.06 1.29
C GLY A 256 -21.10 1.69 2.06
N GLU A 257 -22.12 2.52 1.86
CA GLU A 257 -23.48 2.32 2.35
C GLU A 257 -24.30 1.69 1.22
N THR A 258 -24.85 0.48 1.43
CA THR A 258 -25.67 -0.20 0.43
C THR A 258 -26.96 0.60 0.17
N GLN A 259 -27.00 1.40 -0.89
CA GLN A 259 -28.25 2.00 -1.36
C GLN A 259 -29.01 0.99 -2.22
N ASN A 260 -29.84 0.17 -1.58
CA ASN A 260 -30.82 -0.65 -2.29
C ASN A 260 -31.90 0.25 -2.89
N ARG A 261 -31.74 0.64 -4.16
CA ARG A 261 -32.81 1.27 -4.93
C ARG A 261 -33.54 0.21 -5.74
N THR A 262 -34.74 -0.15 -5.29
CA THR A 262 -35.66 -0.98 -6.09
C THR A 262 -36.20 -0.12 -7.22
N ILE A 263 -35.61 -0.23 -8.41
CA ILE A 263 -36.09 0.47 -9.60
C ILE A 263 -37.17 -0.41 -10.24
N THR A 264 -38.44 -0.09 -10.00
CA THR A 264 -39.57 -0.62 -10.77
C THR A 264 -39.69 0.20 -12.06
N PRO A 265 -39.81 -0.40 -13.25
CA PRO A 265 -39.87 0.34 -14.52
C PRO A 265 -41.10 1.25 -14.56
N GLY A 266 -40.92 2.57 -14.65
CA GLY A 266 -41.99 3.53 -14.94
C GLY A 266 -42.00 4.83 -14.14
N THR A 267 -41.57 4.81 -12.87
CA THR A 267 -41.52 6.03 -12.04
C THR A 267 -40.64 5.80 -10.82
N SER A 268 -39.69 6.70 -10.56
CA SER A 268 -39.03 6.78 -9.25
C SER A 268 -40.07 7.19 -8.21
N MET A 269 -40.63 6.23 -7.46
CA MET A 269 -41.41 6.54 -6.27
C MET A 269 -40.45 6.59 -5.07
N ASP A 270 -40.11 7.81 -4.66
CA ASP A 270 -39.66 8.01 -3.28
C ASP A 270 -40.92 7.93 -2.39
N THR A 271 -41.03 6.87 -1.58
CA THR A 271 -42.10 6.76 -0.59
C THR A 271 -41.84 7.76 0.53
N ILE A 272 -42.33 8.99 0.36
CA ILE A 272 -42.32 9.97 1.44
C ILE A 272 -43.44 9.58 2.41
N LYS A 273 -43.06 9.11 3.60
CA LYS A 273 -44.02 8.86 4.68
C LYS A 273 -44.23 10.15 5.45
N ILE A 274 -45.34 10.83 5.21
CA ILE A 274 -45.76 12.02 5.95
C ILE A 274 -46.72 11.56 7.05
N TYR A 275 -46.41 11.87 8.30
CA TYR A 275 -47.33 11.63 9.41
C TYR A 275 -48.32 12.79 9.53
N ASP A 276 -49.55 12.51 9.95
CA ASP A 276 -50.59 13.55 10.15
C ASP A 276 -50.15 14.66 11.14
N ALA A 277 -49.21 14.32 12.05
CA ALA A 277 -48.61 15.27 13.00
C ALA A 277 -47.59 16.23 12.35
N ASP A 278 -47.03 15.89 11.19
CA ASP A 278 -46.00 16.66 10.48
C ASP A 278 -46.62 17.72 9.55
N TYR A 279 -47.64 18.44 10.03
CA TYR A 279 -48.21 19.57 9.30
C TYR A 279 -47.23 20.76 9.28
N ILE A 280 -47.25 21.54 8.19
CA ILE A 280 -46.42 22.74 8.07
C ILE A 280 -46.98 23.83 8.99
N LYS A 281 -46.31 24.08 10.12
CA LYS A 281 -46.69 25.13 11.06
C LYS A 281 -46.68 26.50 10.39
N GLY A 282 -47.70 27.31 10.64
CA GLY A 282 -47.80 28.67 10.10
C GLY A 282 -48.21 28.76 8.64
N LYS A 283 -48.62 27.65 8.00
CA LYS A 283 -49.20 27.66 6.66
C LYS A 283 -50.72 27.83 6.77
N PHE A 284 -51.23 28.96 6.30
CA PHE A 284 -52.65 29.26 6.27
C PHE A 284 -53.18 29.15 4.83
N PHE A 285 -54.35 28.53 4.68
CA PHE A 285 -55.06 28.48 3.41
C PHE A 285 -56.26 29.42 3.48
N TRP A 286 -56.40 30.28 2.48
CA TRP A 286 -57.59 31.13 2.35
C TRP A 286 -58.70 30.33 1.69
N LEU A 287 -59.89 30.29 2.32
CA LEU A 287 -61.01 29.45 1.88
C LEU A 287 -62.06 30.21 1.04
N GLY A 288 -61.76 31.41 0.57
CA GLY A 288 -62.71 32.21 -0.22
C GLY A 288 -63.82 32.87 0.62
N GLU A 289 -64.62 33.72 -0.03
CA GLU A 289 -65.74 34.45 0.59
C GLU A 289 -66.96 33.56 0.75
N THR A 290 -67.62 33.69 1.91
CA THR A 290 -68.67 32.80 2.42
C THR A 290 -69.91 32.79 1.55
N ASP A 291 -70.00 31.79 0.66
CA ASP A 291 -71.27 31.13 0.38
C ASP A 291 -71.09 29.64 0.67
N SER A 292 -71.43 29.29 1.92
CA SER A 292 -71.70 27.93 2.41
C SER A 292 -70.83 26.81 1.82
N ILE A 293 -69.60 26.66 2.32
CA ILE A 293 -68.79 25.46 2.05
C ILE A 293 -69.45 24.28 2.77
N THR A 294 -70.29 23.54 2.06
CA THR A 294 -71.03 22.38 2.59
C THR A 294 -70.31 21.06 2.43
N ASN A 295 -69.20 21.02 1.68
CA ASN A 295 -68.36 19.83 1.62
C ASN A 295 -66.91 20.18 1.26
N ILE A 296 -65.97 19.63 2.02
CA ILE A 296 -64.54 19.64 1.70
C ILE A 296 -64.11 18.17 1.66
N GLU A 297 -63.79 17.69 0.47
CA GLU A 297 -63.20 16.37 0.28
C GLU A 297 -61.69 16.54 0.06
N VAL A 298 -60.90 15.71 0.75
CA VAL A 298 -59.44 15.69 0.72
C VAL A 298 -58.96 14.62 -0.25
#